data_AF-A0A8J4BHZ2-F1
#
_entry.id   AF-A0A8J4BHZ2-F1
#
_cell.length_a   1.000
_cell.length_b   1.000
_cell.length_c   1.000
_cell.angle_alpha   90.00
_cell.angle_beta   90.00
_cell.angle_gamma   90.00
#
_symmetry.space_group_name_H-M   'P 1'
#
loop_
_entity.id
_entity.type
_entity.pdbx_description
1 polymer ?
#
loop_
_entity_poly.entity_id
_entity_poly.type
_entity_poly.pdbx_seq_one_letter_code
_entity_poly.pdbx_strand_id
1 'polypeptide(L)'
;MRYDVALFFGYRTPRILETLAAVRHAPTDPWFHEWLLASEQQLKAADATEVYGMLVAMRVLRLRPRSGEWVSGAVWALSEHLPQLDAVQVVELLGCFADMALRPPEKLLSRAFALLLPDLPQLQPRLVLDFLSSCSMMRLVTPAHILSSAYGALTPAVLAVAPVAQLCKLTAALAQLRAQPPLGLLSAVVSRVDVVLRSAVAPAGAGHRGGVEMMRRSRSSPAAENTDGASFTSGSFPSATAAVSGASAVTETGAAGQGSVLDGDESSLNKARTLRPRRGKVRRFPVAAAAAATSPTATSVAATTAAPEGLAATDAAAPRSSSMSPCIQSAAPDLDSQLSSPSELPPPPSAATLTTSELSRLLRDLRVLEAPLPPEWGVLCGQFLVLATDSITSVMEVSYLLRSVARCGLALPPATVGVVAARLETSLRTATEQRHRWRQRRQRWRIREIKQGLMQQRRQPAQSG
;
A
#
# COMPACT_ATOMS: atom_id res chain seq x y z
N MET A 1 32.76 20.31 -17.87
CA MET A 1 33.32 20.05 -16.53
C MET A 1 33.03 18.60 -16.18
N ARG A 2 34.04 17.72 -16.27
CA ARG A 2 33.95 16.37 -15.68
C ARG A 2 34.25 16.57 -14.20
N TYR A 3 33.23 16.47 -13.36
CA TYR A 3 33.46 16.49 -11.91
C TYR A 3 34.31 15.25 -11.60
N ASP A 4 35.34 15.41 -10.77
CA ASP A 4 36.17 14.29 -10.32
C ASP A 4 35.39 13.51 -9.27
N VAL A 5 34.36 12.83 -9.76
CA VAL A 5 33.31 12.11 -9.03
C VAL A 5 33.97 11.10 -8.10
N ALA A 6 34.99 10.39 -8.57
CA ALA A 6 35.65 9.30 -7.84
C ALA A 6 36.16 9.66 -6.42
N LEU A 7 36.66 10.88 -6.20
CA LEU A 7 37.24 11.29 -4.91
C LEU A 7 36.20 11.61 -3.82
N PHE A 8 34.97 11.97 -4.22
CA PHE A 8 33.92 12.31 -3.24
C PHE A 8 33.19 11.08 -2.69
N PHE A 9 33.30 9.92 -3.35
CA PHE A 9 32.45 8.75 -3.03
C PHE A 9 32.97 7.84 -1.94
N GLY A 10 34.23 7.91 -1.53
CA GLY A 10 34.87 6.91 -0.67
C GLY A 10 34.16 6.55 0.66
N TYR A 11 33.32 7.43 1.24
CA TYR A 11 32.78 7.23 2.60
C TYR A 11 31.35 7.76 2.86
N ARG A 12 30.61 8.24 1.84
CA ARG A 12 29.35 9.00 2.08
C ARG A 12 28.16 8.58 1.23
N THR A 13 28.26 7.47 0.54
CA THR A 13 27.26 6.99 -0.40
C THR A 13 25.87 6.81 0.25
N PRO A 14 25.69 6.08 1.36
CA PRO A 14 24.36 5.98 1.99
C PRO A 14 23.81 7.36 2.41
N ARG A 15 24.65 8.24 2.98
CA ARG A 15 24.24 9.56 3.48
C ARG A 15 23.71 10.49 2.38
N ILE A 16 24.23 10.42 1.16
CA ILE A 16 23.74 11.24 0.04
C ILE A 16 22.31 10.84 -0.31
N LEU A 17 22.04 9.54 -0.44
CA LEU A 17 20.69 9.04 -0.72
C LEU A 17 19.72 9.36 0.41
N GLU A 18 20.12 9.17 1.66
CA GLU A 18 19.32 9.52 2.83
C GLU A 18 18.98 11.00 2.86
N THR A 19 19.96 11.87 2.59
CA THR A 19 19.74 13.33 2.53
C THR A 19 18.73 13.69 1.44
N LEU A 20 18.88 13.11 0.24
CA LEU A 20 17.94 13.32 -0.87
C LEU A 20 16.53 12.81 -0.52
N ALA A 21 16.43 11.64 0.12
CA ALA A 21 15.17 11.07 0.57
C ALA A 21 14.50 11.95 1.63
N ALA A 22 15.28 12.50 2.57
CA ALA A 22 14.78 13.43 3.59
C ALA A 22 14.19 14.71 2.97
N VAL A 23 14.83 15.27 1.94
CA VAL A 23 14.31 16.44 1.20
C VAL A 23 13.29 16.07 0.11
N ARG A 24 13.00 14.78 -0.09
CA ARG A 24 12.10 14.24 -1.13
C ARG A 24 12.41 14.74 -2.54
N HIS A 25 13.68 15.00 -2.83
CA HIS A 25 14.11 15.47 -4.13
C HIS A 25 14.54 14.28 -4.99
N ALA A 26 13.66 13.86 -5.91
CA ALA A 26 13.99 12.80 -6.85
C ALA A 26 15.02 13.31 -7.86
N PRO A 27 16.25 12.76 -7.87
CA PRO A 27 17.29 13.23 -8.78
C PRO A 27 16.89 12.93 -10.22
N THR A 28 16.80 13.97 -11.05
CA THR A 28 16.54 13.85 -12.50
C THR A 28 17.82 13.90 -13.33
N ASP A 29 18.93 14.25 -12.71
CA ASP A 29 20.14 14.63 -13.40
C ASP A 29 21.05 13.42 -13.72
N PRO A 30 21.86 13.51 -14.79
CA PRO A 30 22.80 12.46 -15.18
C PRO A 30 23.80 12.05 -14.09
N TRP A 31 24.19 12.99 -13.22
CA TRP A 31 25.15 12.73 -12.14
C TRP A 31 24.69 11.61 -11.20
N PHE A 32 23.36 11.43 -11.02
CA PHE A 32 22.83 10.39 -10.16
C PHE A 32 23.01 8.98 -10.77
N HIS A 33 23.02 8.88 -12.09
CA HIS A 33 23.35 7.63 -12.76
C HIS A 33 24.83 7.29 -12.63
N GLU A 34 25.71 8.27 -12.78
CA GLU A 34 27.15 8.10 -12.54
C GLU A 34 27.43 7.71 -11.08
N TRP A 35 26.72 8.35 -10.15
CA TRP A 35 26.74 8.03 -8.73
C TRP A 35 26.33 6.58 -8.45
N LEU A 36 25.23 6.11 -9.04
CA LEU A 36 24.75 4.73 -8.88
C LEU A 36 25.79 3.72 -9.39
N LEU A 37 26.44 4.01 -10.52
CA LEU A 37 27.50 3.17 -11.07
C LEU A 37 28.73 3.14 -10.14
N ALA A 38 29.13 4.30 -9.59
CA ALA A 38 30.23 4.36 -8.63
C ALA A 38 29.91 3.62 -7.32
N SER A 39 28.67 3.68 -6.83
CA SER A 39 28.24 3.00 -5.62
C SER A 39 28.32 1.47 -5.72
N GLU A 40 28.31 0.92 -6.94
CA GLU A 40 28.34 -0.52 -7.17
C GLU A 40 29.61 -1.19 -6.62
N GLN A 41 30.77 -0.54 -6.80
CA GLN A 41 32.03 -1.06 -6.28
C GLN A 41 32.05 -1.08 -4.75
N GLN A 42 31.35 -0.12 -4.14
CA GLN A 42 31.30 0.05 -2.69
C GLN A 42 30.34 -0.92 -2.01
N LEU A 43 29.30 -1.38 -2.72
CA LEU A 43 28.40 -2.42 -2.20
C LEU A 43 29.11 -3.71 -1.81
N LYS A 44 30.29 -3.99 -2.38
CA LYS A 44 31.11 -5.15 -2.00
C LYS A 44 31.75 -5.02 -0.62
N ALA A 45 31.91 -3.79 -0.13
CA ALA A 45 32.47 -3.49 1.18
C ALA A 45 31.42 -2.97 2.18
N ALA A 46 30.20 -2.68 1.71
CA ALA A 46 29.11 -2.16 2.52
C ALA A 46 28.53 -3.24 3.42
N ASP A 47 28.15 -2.85 4.64
CA ASP A 47 27.46 -3.73 5.57
C ASP A 47 25.93 -3.78 5.28
N ALA A 48 25.20 -4.64 6.01
CA ALA A 48 23.77 -4.76 5.77
C ALA A 48 22.98 -3.50 6.14
N THR A 49 23.45 -2.72 7.12
CA THR A 49 22.78 -1.49 7.58
C THR A 49 22.90 -0.37 6.56
N GLU A 50 24.06 -0.22 5.93
CA GLU A 50 24.30 0.74 4.86
C GLU A 50 23.45 0.40 3.62
N VAL A 51 23.46 -0.87 3.21
CA VAL A 51 22.65 -1.32 2.07
C VAL A 51 21.15 -1.17 2.35
N TYR A 52 20.71 -1.47 3.58
CA TYR A 52 19.36 -1.22 4.03
C TYR A 52 18.98 0.26 3.91
N GLY A 53 19.81 1.17 4.45
CA GLY A 53 19.58 2.62 4.36
C GLY A 53 19.48 3.12 2.92
N MET A 54 20.35 2.62 2.03
CA MET A 54 20.28 2.91 0.60
C MET A 54 18.97 2.44 -0.03
N LEU A 55 18.50 1.22 0.27
CA LEU A 55 17.24 0.68 -0.28
C LEU A 55 16.01 1.44 0.23
N VAL A 56 16.00 1.82 1.51
CA VAL A 56 14.94 2.66 2.09
C VAL A 56 14.90 4.02 1.41
N ALA A 57 16.05 4.67 1.24
CA ALA A 57 16.13 5.95 0.55
C ALA A 57 15.67 5.85 -0.91
N MET A 58 16.07 4.80 -1.64
CA MET A 58 15.59 4.55 -3.01
C MET A 58 14.07 4.35 -3.04
N ARG A 59 13.50 3.60 -2.10
CA ARG A 59 12.05 3.42 -1.97
C ARG A 59 11.32 4.75 -1.78
N VAL A 60 11.80 5.61 -0.87
CA VAL A 60 11.22 6.95 -0.62
C VAL A 60 11.27 7.82 -1.88
N LEU A 61 12.39 7.79 -2.59
CA LEU A 61 12.60 8.53 -3.83
C LEU A 61 11.93 7.88 -5.05
N ARG A 62 11.31 6.70 -4.89
CA ARG A 62 10.73 5.87 -5.96
C ARG A 62 11.73 5.55 -7.09
N LEU A 63 12.99 5.39 -6.70
CA LEU A 63 14.07 5.01 -7.60
C LEU A 63 14.17 3.50 -7.66
N ARG A 64 14.53 2.98 -8.83
CA ARG A 64 14.78 1.56 -9.03
C ARG A 64 16.19 1.37 -9.55
N PRO A 65 17.02 0.52 -8.91
CA PRO A 65 18.33 0.21 -9.45
C PRO A 65 18.17 -0.44 -10.83
N ARG A 66 18.89 0.09 -11.82
CA ARG A 66 18.88 -0.41 -13.20
C ARG A 66 20.01 -1.40 -13.48
N SER A 67 21.13 -1.25 -12.78
CA SER A 67 22.26 -2.19 -12.87
C SER A 67 21.89 -3.49 -12.15
N GLY A 68 21.99 -4.62 -12.86
CA GLY A 68 21.84 -5.94 -12.27
C GLY A 68 23.00 -6.28 -11.33
N GLU A 69 24.17 -5.69 -11.56
CA GLU A 69 25.36 -5.86 -10.72
C GLU A 69 25.18 -5.13 -9.38
N TRP A 70 24.60 -3.92 -9.38
CA TRP A 70 24.21 -3.23 -8.15
C TRP A 70 23.24 -4.06 -7.30
N VAL A 71 22.18 -4.62 -7.91
CA VAL A 71 21.23 -5.48 -7.19
C VAL A 71 21.92 -6.73 -6.64
N SER A 72 22.82 -7.33 -7.42
CA SER A 72 23.56 -8.52 -7.01
C SER A 72 24.51 -8.23 -5.85
N GLY A 73 25.22 -7.10 -5.88
CA GLY A 73 26.08 -6.63 -4.79
C GLY A 73 25.30 -6.34 -3.52
N ALA A 74 24.18 -5.64 -3.62
CA ALA A 74 23.30 -5.36 -2.48
C ALA A 74 22.75 -6.65 -1.86
N VAL A 75 22.29 -7.59 -2.69
CA VAL A 75 21.80 -8.90 -2.23
C VAL A 75 22.91 -9.73 -1.58
N TRP A 76 24.13 -9.66 -2.09
CA TRP A 76 25.29 -10.35 -1.53
C TRP A 76 25.62 -9.81 -0.13
N ALA A 77 25.79 -8.49 0.00
CA ALA A 77 26.06 -7.81 1.27
C ALA A 77 24.96 -8.09 2.31
N LEU A 78 23.69 -7.97 1.90
CA LEU A 78 22.55 -8.33 2.76
C LEU A 78 22.56 -9.80 3.16
N SER A 79 22.96 -10.72 2.27
CA SER A 79 22.99 -12.14 2.60
C SER A 79 24.07 -12.43 3.63
N GLU A 80 25.23 -11.80 3.54
CA GLU A 80 26.36 -12.01 4.45
C GLU A 80 26.12 -11.39 5.83
N HIS A 81 25.54 -10.18 5.87
CA HIS A 81 25.46 -9.38 7.08
C HIS A 81 24.02 -9.20 7.62
N LEU A 82 23.04 -9.97 7.12
CA LEU A 82 21.63 -9.86 7.54
C LEU A 82 21.39 -9.82 9.06
N PRO A 83 22.10 -10.60 9.90
CA PRO A 83 21.88 -10.60 11.35
C PRO A 83 22.17 -9.25 12.05
N GLN A 84 22.77 -8.29 11.35
CA GLN A 84 22.94 -6.92 11.86
C GLN A 84 21.62 -6.13 11.86
N LEU A 85 20.62 -6.56 11.09
CA LEU A 85 19.32 -5.91 11.01
C LEU A 85 18.37 -6.46 12.07
N ASP A 86 17.62 -5.58 12.72
CA ASP A 86 16.54 -5.99 13.62
C ASP A 86 15.30 -6.49 12.85
N ALA A 87 14.35 -7.11 13.55
CA ALA A 87 13.15 -7.65 12.92
C ALA A 87 12.29 -6.59 12.21
N VAL A 88 12.26 -5.35 12.73
CA VAL A 88 11.51 -4.24 12.11
C VAL A 88 12.16 -3.87 10.78
N GLN A 89 13.47 -3.69 10.77
CA GLN A 89 14.27 -3.40 9.58
C GLN A 89 14.16 -4.52 8.55
N VAL A 90 14.11 -5.79 8.95
CA VAL A 90 13.91 -6.90 8.01
C VAL A 90 12.52 -6.84 7.36
N VAL A 91 11.46 -6.49 8.10
CA VAL A 91 10.13 -6.26 7.52
C VAL A 91 10.15 -5.08 6.54
N GLU A 92 10.78 -3.96 6.92
CA GLU A 92 10.90 -2.78 6.05
C GLU A 92 11.72 -3.06 4.80
N LEU A 93 12.78 -3.86 4.92
CA LEU A 93 13.62 -4.34 3.82
C LEU A 93 12.79 -5.15 2.82
N LEU A 94 11.96 -6.09 3.30
CA LEU A 94 11.03 -6.84 2.43
C LEU A 94 10.04 -5.90 1.74
N GLY A 95 9.58 -4.86 2.42
CA GLY A 95 8.78 -3.78 1.83
C GLY A 95 9.52 -3.01 0.73
N CYS A 96 10.82 -2.77 0.90
CA CYS A 96 11.68 -2.16 -0.13
C CYS A 96 11.77 -3.04 -1.38
N PHE A 97 12.00 -4.35 -1.22
CA PHE A 97 12.00 -5.29 -2.35
C PHE A 97 10.65 -5.31 -3.08
N ALA A 98 9.54 -5.35 -2.33
CA ALA A 98 8.19 -5.34 -2.89
C ALA A 98 7.90 -4.07 -3.70
N ASP A 99 8.16 -2.89 -3.13
CA ASP A 99 7.84 -1.60 -3.75
C ASP A 99 8.72 -1.30 -4.97
N MET A 100 9.98 -1.72 -4.95
CA MET A 100 10.89 -1.59 -6.11
C MET A 100 10.72 -2.71 -7.14
N ALA A 101 9.82 -3.67 -6.89
CA ALA A 101 9.61 -4.87 -7.70
C ALA A 101 10.92 -5.65 -7.96
N LEU A 102 11.76 -5.74 -6.93
CA LEU A 102 12.99 -6.51 -6.91
C LEU A 102 12.68 -7.90 -6.34
N ARG A 103 13.26 -8.94 -6.95
CA ARG A 103 13.07 -10.32 -6.50
C ARG A 103 14.28 -10.76 -5.67
N PRO A 104 14.18 -10.82 -4.33
CA PRO A 104 15.27 -11.33 -3.51
C PRO A 104 15.51 -12.82 -3.81
N PRO A 105 16.75 -13.32 -3.71
CA PRO A 105 17.01 -14.75 -3.87
C PRO A 105 16.44 -15.53 -2.70
N GLU A 106 16.08 -16.79 -2.95
CA GLU A 106 15.47 -17.67 -1.96
C GLU A 106 16.32 -17.87 -0.70
N LYS A 107 17.65 -17.87 -0.84
CA LYS A 107 18.59 -17.95 0.30
C LYS A 107 18.46 -16.75 1.23
N LEU A 108 18.34 -15.53 0.69
CA LEU A 108 18.15 -14.31 1.48
C LEU A 108 16.80 -14.33 2.19
N LEU A 109 15.73 -14.73 1.47
CA LEU A 109 14.40 -14.87 2.04
C LEU A 109 14.35 -15.89 3.19
N SER A 110 15.00 -17.03 3.02
CA SER A 110 15.05 -18.08 4.05
C SER A 110 15.74 -17.56 5.33
N ARG A 111 16.83 -16.79 5.19
CA ARG A 111 17.51 -16.15 6.31
C ARG A 111 16.66 -15.06 6.95
N ALA A 112 16.00 -14.21 6.14
CA ALA A 112 15.10 -13.18 6.63
C ALA A 112 13.94 -13.76 7.43
N PHE A 113 13.31 -14.84 6.94
CA PHE A 113 12.25 -15.52 7.67
C PHE A 113 12.75 -16.18 8.96
N ALA A 114 13.94 -16.76 8.96
CA ALA A 114 14.54 -17.32 10.17
C ALA A 114 14.81 -16.27 11.25
N LEU A 115 15.28 -15.08 10.86
CA LEU A 115 15.49 -13.96 11.78
C LEU A 115 14.16 -13.36 12.28
N LEU A 116 13.14 -13.29 11.42
CA LEU A 116 11.84 -12.74 11.81
C LEU A 116 11.06 -13.66 12.75
N LEU A 117 11.14 -14.99 12.57
CA LEU A 117 10.31 -15.97 13.27
C LEU A 117 10.22 -15.78 14.81
N PRO A 118 11.31 -15.57 15.57
CA PRO A 118 11.23 -15.41 17.03
C PRO A 118 10.51 -14.13 17.46
N ASP A 119 10.68 -13.04 16.71
CA ASP A 119 10.17 -11.71 17.08
C ASP A 119 8.79 -11.43 16.49
N LEU A 120 8.37 -12.22 15.50
CA LEU A 120 7.12 -12.00 14.76
C LEU A 120 5.87 -11.88 15.64
N PRO A 121 5.70 -12.67 16.73
CA PRO A 121 4.58 -12.49 17.67
C PRO A 121 4.63 -11.18 18.47
N GLN A 122 5.82 -10.60 18.64
CA GLN A 122 6.06 -9.37 19.41
C GLN A 122 6.03 -8.11 18.54
N LEU A 123 6.14 -8.27 17.21
CA LEU A 123 6.06 -7.15 16.28
C LEU A 123 4.72 -6.43 16.37
N GLN A 124 4.77 -5.11 16.18
CA GLN A 124 3.56 -4.32 16.08
C GLN A 124 2.67 -4.88 14.96
N PRO A 125 1.35 -4.99 15.16
CA PRO A 125 0.46 -5.57 14.15
C PRO A 125 0.55 -4.91 12.78
N ARG A 126 0.76 -3.59 12.75
CA ARG A 126 0.98 -2.84 11.50
C ARG A 126 2.15 -3.41 10.70
N LEU A 127 3.26 -3.74 11.35
CA LEU A 127 4.43 -4.33 10.70
C LEU A 127 4.13 -5.74 10.21
N VAL A 128 3.36 -6.55 10.95
CA VAL A 128 2.92 -7.88 10.50
C VAL A 128 2.06 -7.78 9.24
N LEU A 129 1.18 -6.77 9.16
CA LEU A 129 0.39 -6.50 7.96
C LEU A 129 1.26 -6.06 6.78
N ASP A 130 2.21 -5.16 7.02
CA ASP A 130 3.14 -4.69 5.99
C ASP A 130 4.04 -5.84 5.50
N PHE A 131 4.44 -6.75 6.39
CA PHE A 131 5.14 -8.01 6.07
C PHE A 131 4.31 -8.89 5.13
N LEU A 132 3.08 -9.25 5.50
CA LEU A 132 2.20 -10.09 4.69
C LEU A 132 1.91 -9.45 3.32
N SER A 133 1.67 -8.14 3.30
CA SER A 133 1.49 -7.37 2.07
C SER A 133 2.73 -7.41 1.18
N SER A 134 3.92 -7.29 1.76
CA SER A 134 5.19 -7.35 1.02
C SER A 134 5.41 -8.73 0.41
N CYS A 135 5.16 -9.80 1.19
CA CYS A 135 5.19 -11.18 0.69
C CYS A 135 4.22 -11.41 -0.46
N SER A 136 3.00 -10.87 -0.37
CA SER A 136 1.98 -11.03 -1.43
C SER A 136 2.35 -10.29 -2.71
N MET A 137 2.86 -9.05 -2.59
CA MET A 137 3.30 -8.23 -3.74
C MET A 137 4.45 -8.88 -4.50
N MET A 138 5.41 -9.46 -3.78
CA MET A 138 6.52 -10.22 -4.35
C MET A 138 6.13 -11.63 -4.81
N ARG A 139 4.89 -12.08 -4.53
CA ARG A 139 4.38 -13.43 -4.80
C ARG A 139 5.26 -14.52 -4.18
N LEU A 140 5.70 -14.30 -2.95
CA LEU A 140 6.54 -15.24 -2.23
C LEU A 140 5.71 -16.42 -1.70
N VAL A 141 6.27 -17.62 -1.83
CA VAL A 141 5.76 -18.79 -1.11
C VAL A 141 6.24 -18.66 0.32
N THR A 142 5.34 -18.23 1.21
CA THR A 142 5.68 -18.03 2.61
C THR A 142 5.56 -19.38 3.34
N PRO A 143 6.57 -19.81 4.12
CA PRO A 143 6.49 -21.05 4.87
C PRO A 143 5.29 -21.07 5.83
N ALA A 144 4.65 -22.23 5.98
CA ALA A 144 3.42 -22.36 6.77
C ALA A 144 3.58 -21.92 8.24
N HIS A 145 4.74 -22.20 8.85
CA HIS A 145 5.03 -21.79 10.23
C HIS A 145 5.17 -20.26 10.38
N ILE A 146 5.73 -19.58 9.38
CA ILE A 146 5.82 -18.11 9.35
C ILE A 146 4.43 -17.50 9.22
N LEU A 147 3.61 -18.03 8.31
CA LEU A 147 2.21 -17.59 8.16
C LEU A 147 1.41 -17.83 9.44
N SER A 148 1.56 -19.00 10.06
CA SER A 148 0.88 -19.32 11.32
C SER A 148 1.30 -18.38 12.45
N SER A 149 2.59 -18.05 12.56
CA SER A 149 3.09 -17.06 13.53
C SER A 149 2.49 -15.67 13.26
N ALA A 150 2.44 -15.26 11.99
CA ALA A 150 1.84 -13.98 11.59
C ALA A 150 0.35 -13.90 11.90
N TYR A 151 -0.38 -15.00 11.73
CA TYR A 151 -1.78 -15.06 12.13
C TYR A 151 -1.95 -15.01 13.65
N GLY A 152 -1.04 -15.60 14.42
CA GLY A 152 -1.03 -15.51 15.89
C GLY A 152 -0.86 -14.07 16.39
N ALA A 153 -0.03 -13.27 15.72
CA ALA A 153 0.16 -11.85 16.04
C ALA A 153 -1.08 -10.98 15.71
N LEU A 154 -1.90 -11.39 14.74
CA LEU A 154 -3.09 -10.66 14.31
C LEU A 154 -4.33 -11.06 15.12
N THR A 155 -4.33 -10.70 16.41
CA THR A 155 -5.46 -11.00 17.30
C THR A 155 -6.75 -10.27 16.88
N PRO A 156 -7.95 -10.80 17.22
CA PRO A 156 -9.21 -10.13 16.91
C PRO A 156 -9.32 -8.71 17.48
N ALA A 157 -8.75 -8.45 18.66
CA ALA A 157 -8.74 -7.13 19.28
C ALA A 157 -7.96 -6.10 18.46
N VAL A 158 -6.82 -6.51 17.90
CA VAL A 158 -6.00 -5.69 17.00
C VAL A 158 -6.77 -5.38 15.71
N LEU A 159 -7.43 -6.38 15.12
CA LEU A 159 -8.21 -6.20 13.88
C LEU A 159 -9.44 -5.31 14.10
N ALA A 160 -10.03 -5.31 15.29
CA ALA A 160 -11.16 -4.45 15.63
C ALA A 160 -10.81 -2.95 15.59
N VAL A 161 -9.57 -2.59 15.91
CA VAL A 161 -9.08 -1.19 15.90
C VAL A 161 -8.40 -0.84 14.58
N ALA A 162 -8.02 -1.83 13.76
CA ALA A 162 -7.31 -1.61 12.51
C ALA A 162 -8.09 -0.67 11.55
N PRO A 163 -7.40 0.28 10.90
CA PRO A 163 -8.00 1.13 9.89
C PRO A 163 -8.42 0.32 8.67
N VAL A 164 -9.49 0.75 8.01
CA VAL A 164 -10.10 0.08 6.85
C VAL A 164 -9.08 -0.22 5.75
N ALA A 165 -8.19 0.74 5.45
CA ALA A 165 -7.16 0.56 4.44
C ALA A 165 -6.21 -0.61 4.76
N GLN A 166 -5.89 -0.84 6.03
CA GLN A 166 -5.05 -1.96 6.46
C GLN A 166 -5.80 -3.30 6.36
N LEU A 167 -7.11 -3.32 6.67
CA LEU A 167 -7.94 -4.52 6.49
C LEU A 167 -8.05 -4.92 5.01
N CYS A 168 -8.29 -3.95 4.13
CA CYS A 168 -8.31 -4.18 2.68
C CYS A 168 -6.97 -4.70 2.16
N LYS A 169 -5.85 -4.16 2.66
CA LYS A 169 -4.50 -4.66 2.33
C LYS A 169 -4.30 -6.09 2.82
N LEU A 170 -4.72 -6.40 4.05
CA LEU A 170 -4.64 -7.74 4.61
C LEU A 170 -5.43 -8.74 3.77
N THR A 171 -6.70 -8.46 3.49
CA THR A 171 -7.55 -9.38 2.69
C THR A 171 -6.98 -9.61 1.30
N ALA A 172 -6.47 -8.55 0.67
CA ALA A 172 -5.81 -8.65 -0.62
C ALA A 172 -4.54 -9.50 -0.55
N ALA A 173 -3.72 -9.33 0.50
CA ALA A 173 -2.50 -10.08 0.70
C ALA A 173 -2.80 -11.58 0.91
N LEU A 174 -3.77 -11.91 1.78
CA LEU A 174 -4.20 -13.28 2.04
C LEU A 174 -4.75 -13.95 0.77
N ALA A 175 -5.62 -13.24 0.03
CA ALA A 175 -6.20 -13.76 -1.21
C ALA A 175 -5.12 -14.04 -2.28
N GLN A 176 -4.09 -13.20 -2.35
CA GLN A 176 -2.96 -13.38 -3.27
C GLN A 176 -2.04 -14.54 -2.86
N LEU A 177 -1.78 -14.69 -1.57
CA LEU A 177 -0.97 -15.78 -1.03
C LEU A 177 -1.69 -17.13 -1.14
N ARG A 178 -3.01 -17.15 -1.35
CA ARG A 178 -3.86 -18.35 -1.37
C ARG A 178 -3.73 -19.21 -0.11
N ALA A 179 -3.33 -18.58 0.99
CA ALA A 179 -3.31 -19.21 2.29
C ALA A 179 -4.73 -19.19 2.88
N GLN A 180 -5.12 -20.26 3.57
CA GLN A 180 -6.37 -20.27 4.33
C GLN A 180 -6.13 -19.63 5.70
N PRO A 181 -6.59 -18.39 5.93
CA PRO A 181 -6.51 -17.79 7.26
C PRO A 181 -7.38 -18.55 8.27
N PRO A 182 -7.01 -18.53 9.57
CA PRO A 182 -7.85 -19.08 10.62
C PRO A 182 -9.26 -18.45 10.60
N LEU A 183 -10.29 -19.26 10.86
CA LEU A 183 -11.68 -18.82 10.84
C LEU A 183 -11.92 -17.60 11.77
N GLY A 184 -11.26 -17.55 12.92
CA GLY A 184 -11.35 -16.43 13.85
C GLY A 184 -10.83 -15.10 13.29
N LEU A 185 -9.80 -15.15 12.44
CA LEU A 185 -9.26 -13.97 11.76
C LEU A 185 -10.21 -13.51 10.65
N LEU A 186 -10.76 -14.44 9.87
CA LEU A 186 -11.78 -14.14 8.87
C LEU A 186 -13.02 -13.52 9.50
N SER A 187 -13.53 -14.10 10.60
CA SER A 187 -14.69 -13.55 11.29
C SER A 187 -14.41 -12.15 11.83
N ALA A 188 -13.23 -11.90 12.38
CA ALA A 188 -12.87 -10.56 12.87
C ALA A 188 -12.82 -9.52 11.74
N VAL A 189 -12.25 -9.88 10.58
CA VAL A 189 -12.25 -9.02 9.39
C VAL A 189 -13.68 -8.76 8.92
N VAL A 190 -14.51 -9.80 8.78
CA VAL A 190 -15.91 -9.67 8.35
C VAL A 190 -16.69 -8.79 9.34
N SER A 191 -16.62 -9.04 10.64
CA SER A 191 -17.29 -8.22 11.65
C SER A 191 -16.85 -6.77 11.61
N ARG A 192 -15.56 -6.49 11.39
CA ARG A 192 -15.07 -5.12 11.29
C ARG A 192 -15.55 -4.41 10.03
N VAL A 193 -15.55 -5.11 8.89
CA VAL A 193 -16.08 -4.58 7.63
C VAL A 193 -17.57 -4.30 7.73
N ASP A 194 -18.33 -5.15 8.44
CA ASP A 194 -19.75 -4.93 8.71
C ASP A 194 -19.99 -3.62 9.47
N VAL A 195 -19.23 -3.36 10.54
CA VAL A 195 -19.30 -2.09 11.29
C VAL A 195 -19.02 -0.90 10.39
N VAL A 196 -18.01 -1.00 9.53
CA VAL A 196 -17.64 0.06 8.59
C VAL A 196 -18.75 0.29 7.56
N LEU A 197 -19.32 -0.78 6.99
CA LEU A 197 -20.44 -0.69 6.05
C LEU A 197 -21.67 -0.06 6.66
N ARG A 198 -22.05 -0.47 7.88
CA ARG A 198 -23.18 0.12 8.62
C ARG A 198 -22.93 1.60 8.90
N SER A 199 -21.71 1.97 9.28
CA SER A 199 -21.33 3.37 9.51
C SER A 199 -21.36 4.23 8.24
N ALA A 200 -20.99 3.65 7.09
CA ALA A 200 -21.00 4.35 5.80
C ALA A 200 -22.42 4.58 5.26
N VAL A 201 -23.37 3.73 5.66
CA VAL A 201 -24.77 3.80 5.25
C VAL A 201 -25.64 4.58 6.25
N ALA A 202 -25.18 4.74 7.50
CA ALA A 202 -25.90 5.49 8.51
C ALA A 202 -26.27 6.90 7.98
N PRO A 203 -27.56 7.29 8.04
CA PRO A 203 -27.99 8.56 7.50
C PRO A 203 -27.23 9.69 8.20
N ALA A 204 -26.52 10.52 7.44
CA ALA A 204 -25.81 11.70 7.93
C ALA A 204 -26.70 12.74 8.63
N GLY A 205 -27.99 12.45 8.81
CA GLY A 205 -29.06 13.39 9.12
C GLY A 205 -29.61 13.39 10.54
N ALA A 206 -29.11 12.58 11.49
CA ALA A 206 -29.66 12.59 12.86
C ALA A 206 -29.02 13.63 13.80
N GLY A 207 -27.79 14.10 13.52
CA GLY A 207 -27.01 14.89 14.48
C GLY A 207 -26.68 16.33 14.09
N HIS A 208 -26.91 16.77 12.85
CA HIS A 208 -26.43 18.08 12.36
C HIS A 208 -27.52 19.11 12.05
N ARG A 209 -28.80 18.81 12.36
CA ARG A 209 -29.90 19.76 12.16
C ARG A 209 -30.06 20.82 13.27
N GLY A 210 -29.29 20.74 14.36
CA GLY A 210 -29.42 21.68 15.48
C GLY A 210 -28.61 22.99 15.37
N GLY A 211 -27.64 23.11 14.45
CA GLY A 211 -26.67 24.20 14.47
C GLY A 211 -26.90 25.36 13.49
N VAL A 212 -27.73 25.18 12.46
CA VAL A 212 -27.86 26.17 11.37
C VAL A 212 -29.14 27.01 11.48
N GLU A 213 -30.08 26.65 12.36
CA GLU A 213 -31.36 27.35 12.48
C GLU A 213 -31.29 28.61 13.37
N MET A 214 -30.18 28.84 14.09
CA MET A 214 -30.03 30.02 14.96
C MET A 214 -29.40 31.25 14.28
N MET A 215 -28.95 31.15 13.01
CA MET A 215 -28.29 32.26 12.31
C MET A 215 -29.10 32.87 11.15
N ARG A 216 -30.39 32.52 11.02
CA ARG A 216 -31.27 33.06 9.96
C ARG A 216 -32.32 34.06 10.44
N ARG A 217 -32.31 34.48 11.72
CA ARG A 217 -33.25 35.49 12.26
C ARG A 217 -32.69 36.91 12.43
N SER A 218 -31.45 37.18 12.03
CA SER A 218 -30.85 38.51 12.18
C SER A 218 -30.32 39.05 10.86
N ARG A 219 -31.21 39.48 9.95
CA ARG A 219 -30.93 40.52 8.93
C ARG A 219 -32.19 40.81 8.12
N SER A 220 -33.00 41.73 8.65
CA SER A 220 -33.94 42.54 7.88
C SER A 220 -33.55 44.01 8.08
N SER A 221 -32.82 44.58 7.14
CA SER A 221 -32.96 46.01 6.80
C SER A 221 -32.30 46.31 5.44
N PRO A 222 -32.85 47.27 4.66
CA PRO A 222 -32.53 47.42 3.25
C PRO A 222 -31.65 48.64 2.92
N ALA A 223 -31.09 48.57 1.70
CA ALA A 223 -30.78 49.64 0.75
C ALA A 223 -29.48 50.47 0.88
N ALA A 224 -29.01 50.87 -0.32
CA ALA A 224 -27.89 51.75 -0.69
C ALA A 224 -26.48 51.12 -0.63
N GLU A 225 -25.53 51.35 -1.54
CA GLU A 225 -25.43 52.04 -2.84
C GLU A 225 -23.99 51.73 -3.36
N ASN A 226 -23.75 51.95 -4.64
CA ASN A 226 -22.54 51.62 -5.42
C ASN A 226 -21.19 52.00 -4.78
N THR A 227 -20.11 51.26 -5.11
CA THR A 227 -18.91 51.78 -5.82
C THR A 227 -17.80 50.73 -6.00
N ASP A 228 -17.06 50.92 -7.10
CA ASP A 228 -15.87 50.20 -7.57
C ASP A 228 -14.68 50.20 -6.59
N GLY A 229 -13.78 49.23 -6.73
CA GLY A 229 -12.46 49.31 -6.11
C GLY A 229 -11.64 48.02 -6.17
N ALA A 230 -10.54 48.08 -6.91
CA ALA A 230 -9.61 46.99 -7.16
C ALA A 230 -8.69 46.63 -5.97
N SER A 231 -8.05 45.45 -6.12
CA SER A 231 -6.66 45.12 -5.76
C SER A 231 -6.36 44.28 -4.50
N PHE A 232 -5.63 43.19 -4.78
CA PHE A 232 -4.57 42.50 -4.01
C PHE A 232 -4.80 42.04 -2.56
N THR A 233 -4.62 40.73 -2.31
CA THR A 233 -3.42 40.19 -1.64
C THR A 233 -3.41 38.65 -1.63
N SER A 234 -2.28 38.10 -2.06
CA SER A 234 -1.93 36.69 -1.99
C SER A 234 -1.45 36.35 -0.56
N GLY A 235 -2.19 35.49 0.13
CA GLY A 235 -1.82 34.97 1.45
C GLY A 235 -0.84 33.79 1.35
N SER A 236 0.38 34.05 1.82
CA SER A 236 1.48 33.11 2.05
C SER A 236 1.17 32.18 3.24
N PHE A 237 1.40 30.87 3.08
CA PHE A 237 1.37 29.88 4.17
C PHE A 237 2.81 29.52 4.57
N PRO A 238 3.21 29.64 5.86
CA PRO A 238 4.49 29.12 6.31
C PRO A 238 4.42 27.61 6.61
N SER A 239 5.38 26.89 6.05
CA SER A 239 5.70 25.48 6.32
C SER A 239 6.52 25.39 7.61
N ALA A 240 6.07 24.60 8.58
CA ALA A 240 6.82 24.32 9.80
C ALA A 240 7.59 23.00 9.65
N THR A 241 8.90 23.09 9.49
CA THR A 241 9.85 21.98 9.59
C THR A 241 10.44 21.94 11.00
N ALA A 242 10.20 20.85 11.72
CA ALA A 242 10.90 20.54 12.97
C ALA A 242 12.25 19.89 12.64
N ALA A 243 13.32 20.50 13.14
CA ALA A 243 14.69 20.05 13.04
C ALA A 243 14.96 18.85 13.97
N VAL A 244 15.69 17.84 13.47
CA VAL A 244 16.40 16.88 14.31
C VAL A 244 17.88 17.17 14.13
N SER A 245 18.47 17.74 15.19
CA SER A 245 19.89 18.00 15.36
C SER A 245 20.52 16.80 16.04
N GLY A 246 21.67 16.35 15.54
CA GLY A 246 22.43 15.22 16.08
C GLY A 246 23.82 15.18 15.48
N ALA A 247 24.61 16.22 15.72
CA ALA A 247 26.02 16.26 15.40
C ALA A 247 26.80 15.39 16.39
N SER A 248 27.62 14.47 15.88
CA SER A 248 28.70 13.86 16.66
C SER A 248 30.00 13.98 15.88
N ALA A 249 30.93 14.70 16.49
CA ALA A 249 32.28 14.93 16.02
C ALA A 249 33.15 13.71 16.31
N VAL A 250 33.88 13.22 15.31
CA VAL A 250 35.04 12.34 15.54
C VAL A 250 36.18 12.81 14.64
N THR A 251 37.29 13.08 15.30
CA THR A 251 38.59 13.53 14.82
C THR A 251 39.39 12.44 14.12
N GLU A 252 40.30 12.90 13.27
CA GLU A 252 41.22 12.22 12.36
C GLU A 252 42.20 11.23 13.01
N THR A 253 42.60 10.21 12.24
CA THR A 253 43.98 9.79 11.88
C THR A 253 43.80 8.71 10.80
N GLY A 254 44.40 8.68 9.61
CA GLY A 254 45.74 9.05 9.17
C GLY A 254 46.48 7.77 8.76
N ALA A 255 46.53 7.42 7.47
CA ALA A 255 47.56 6.53 6.88
C ALA A 255 47.50 6.52 5.35
N ALA A 256 48.64 6.78 4.73
CA ALA A 256 48.91 6.77 3.30
C ALA A 256 49.07 5.35 2.74
N GLY A 257 48.81 5.17 1.44
CA GLY A 257 49.12 3.94 0.71
C GLY A 257 49.04 4.15 -0.81
N GLN A 258 50.17 3.91 -1.48
CA GLN A 258 50.47 4.18 -2.89
C GLN A 258 49.83 3.19 -3.88
N GLY A 259 49.50 3.69 -5.08
CA GLY A 259 50.07 3.19 -6.35
C GLY A 259 49.35 2.06 -7.13
N SER A 260 49.41 2.21 -8.47
CA SER A 260 49.20 1.23 -9.57
C SER A 260 47.95 1.51 -10.41
N VAL A 261 47.97 2.43 -11.39
CA VAL A 261 48.38 2.23 -12.81
C VAL A 261 48.03 0.84 -13.36
N LEU A 262 46.97 0.76 -14.16
CA LEU A 262 46.88 -0.11 -15.33
C LEU A 262 45.97 0.51 -16.39
N ASP A 263 46.56 0.76 -17.56
CA ASP A 263 45.94 1.05 -18.85
C ASP A 263 45.00 -0.09 -19.29
N GLY A 264 43.94 0.26 -20.02
CA GLY A 264 42.99 -0.71 -20.57
C GLY A 264 41.99 -0.10 -21.55
N ASP A 265 42.51 0.16 -22.76
CA ASP A 265 41.87 0.42 -24.06
C ASP A 265 40.34 0.59 -24.18
N GLU A 266 39.99 1.77 -24.70
CA GLU A 266 38.80 2.01 -25.51
C GLU A 266 38.88 1.24 -26.84
N SER A 267 37.95 0.31 -27.12
CA SER A 267 37.28 0.26 -28.42
C SER A 267 36.08 -0.69 -28.40
N SER A 268 34.91 -0.19 -28.81
CA SER A 268 33.90 -0.88 -29.65
C SER A 268 32.50 -0.29 -29.48
N LEU A 269 32.33 0.92 -30.03
CA LEU A 269 31.03 1.35 -30.54
C LEU A 269 30.74 0.58 -31.83
N ASN A 270 29.69 -0.26 -31.86
CA ASN A 270 28.96 -0.51 -33.11
C ASN A 270 27.52 -1.04 -32.90
N LYS A 271 26.57 -0.15 -33.20
CA LYS A 271 25.30 -0.38 -33.93
C LYS A 271 24.45 -1.61 -33.57
N ALA A 272 23.49 -1.41 -32.65
CA ALA A 272 22.27 -2.21 -32.60
C ALA A 272 21.07 -1.38 -33.08
N ARG A 273 20.67 -1.62 -34.34
CA ARG A 273 19.51 -1.02 -35.01
C ARG A 273 18.25 -1.75 -34.51
N THR A 274 17.46 -1.10 -33.66
CA THR A 274 16.20 -1.66 -33.12
C THR A 274 15.12 -1.73 -34.21
N LEU A 275 14.89 -2.92 -34.79
CA LEU A 275 13.68 -3.25 -35.54
C LEU A 275 12.56 -3.61 -34.55
N ARG A 276 11.49 -2.80 -34.52
CA ARG A 276 10.26 -3.15 -33.79
C ARG A 276 9.49 -4.25 -34.54
N PRO A 277 9.16 -5.39 -33.93
CA PRO A 277 8.23 -6.32 -34.55
C PRO A 277 6.79 -5.82 -34.43
N ARG A 278 6.11 -5.71 -35.57
CA ARG A 278 4.65 -5.49 -35.68
C ARG A 278 3.91 -6.64 -34.98
N ARG A 279 3.08 -6.32 -33.99
CA ARG A 279 2.10 -7.24 -33.39
C ARG A 279 1.07 -7.68 -34.45
N GLY A 280 1.24 -8.88 -35.00
CA GLY A 280 0.20 -9.58 -35.74
C GLY A 280 -0.92 -10.03 -34.79
N LYS A 281 -2.17 -9.69 -35.13
CA LYS A 281 -3.38 -10.21 -34.47
C LYS A 281 -3.59 -11.65 -34.93
N VAL A 282 -3.22 -12.61 -34.08
CA VAL A 282 -3.61 -14.02 -34.26
C VAL A 282 -5.03 -14.18 -33.70
N ARG A 283 -6.01 -14.41 -34.58
CA ARG A 283 -7.35 -14.86 -34.23
C ARG A 283 -7.24 -16.29 -33.67
N ARG A 284 -7.63 -16.50 -32.41
CA ARG A 284 -7.86 -17.84 -31.86
C ARG A 284 -9.31 -18.24 -32.13
N PHE A 285 -9.50 -19.37 -32.79
CA PHE A 285 -10.78 -20.08 -32.87
C PHE A 285 -11.05 -20.82 -31.54
N PRO A 286 -12.30 -20.91 -31.07
CA PRO A 286 -12.64 -21.73 -29.92
C PRO A 286 -12.80 -23.20 -30.33
N VAL A 287 -12.06 -24.08 -29.66
CA VAL A 287 -12.33 -25.53 -29.65
C VAL A 287 -13.43 -25.77 -28.63
N ALA A 288 -14.54 -26.37 -29.09
CA ALA A 288 -15.62 -26.85 -28.26
C ALA A 288 -15.14 -28.06 -27.45
N ALA A 289 -15.31 -28.00 -26.12
CA ALA A 289 -15.22 -29.18 -25.26
C ALA A 289 -16.64 -29.55 -24.82
N ALA A 290 -17.02 -30.75 -25.24
CA ALA A 290 -18.31 -31.36 -24.99
C ALA A 290 -18.50 -31.74 -23.52
N ALA A 291 -19.78 -31.75 -23.13
CA ALA A 291 -20.28 -32.19 -21.85
C ALA A 291 -20.02 -33.69 -21.60
N ALA A 292 -19.76 -34.03 -20.35
CA ALA A 292 -20.12 -35.34 -19.79
C ALA A 292 -20.51 -35.14 -18.32
N ALA A 293 -21.79 -35.35 -18.06
CA ALA A 293 -22.36 -35.47 -16.73
C ALA A 293 -21.85 -36.76 -16.07
N THR A 294 -21.61 -36.71 -14.76
CA THR A 294 -21.89 -37.82 -13.83
C THR A 294 -21.65 -37.37 -12.38
N SER A 295 -22.70 -37.54 -11.59
CA SER A 295 -22.73 -37.71 -10.14
C SER A 295 -23.83 -38.76 -9.90
N PRO A 296 -24.05 -39.31 -8.70
CA PRO A 296 -23.29 -39.25 -7.44
C PRO A 296 -23.06 -40.65 -6.82
N THR A 297 -22.22 -40.79 -5.78
CA THR A 297 -22.54 -41.70 -4.67
C THR A 297 -21.79 -41.32 -3.40
N ALA A 298 -22.58 -41.10 -2.34
CA ALA A 298 -22.11 -41.00 -0.96
C ALA A 298 -21.86 -42.40 -0.39
N THR A 299 -20.86 -42.54 0.47
CA THR A 299 -20.77 -43.68 1.39
C THR A 299 -20.15 -43.19 2.69
N SER A 300 -20.97 -43.15 3.74
CA SER A 300 -20.54 -43.01 5.11
C SER A 300 -20.03 -44.37 5.61
N VAL A 301 -18.87 -44.38 6.27
CA VAL A 301 -18.48 -45.48 7.14
C VAL A 301 -18.06 -44.88 8.48
N ALA A 302 -18.81 -45.24 9.51
CA ALA A 302 -18.44 -45.11 10.91
C ALA A 302 -17.56 -46.30 11.31
N ALA A 303 -16.54 -46.07 12.14
CA ALA A 303 -15.96 -47.07 13.04
C ALA A 303 -15.06 -46.36 14.09
N THR A 304 -15.50 -46.25 15.35
CA THR A 304 -15.17 -47.09 16.53
C THR A 304 -13.78 -46.89 17.14
N THR A 305 -13.79 -46.30 18.35
CA THR A 305 -13.06 -46.68 19.59
C THR A 305 -11.73 -47.44 19.50
N ALA A 306 -10.70 -46.88 20.14
CA ALA A 306 -9.86 -47.60 21.11
C ALA A 306 -9.03 -46.62 21.95
N ALA A 307 -9.29 -46.61 23.26
CA ALA A 307 -8.36 -46.12 24.28
C ALA A 307 -7.22 -47.14 24.48
N PRO A 308 -6.12 -46.72 25.11
CA PRO A 308 -5.58 -47.57 26.16
C PRO A 308 -5.30 -46.79 27.45
N GLU A 309 -5.90 -47.30 28.53
CA GLU A 309 -5.44 -47.12 29.91
C GLU A 309 -4.34 -48.15 30.24
N GLY A 310 -3.49 -47.77 31.20
CA GLY A 310 -2.67 -48.64 32.02
C GLY A 310 -1.17 -48.49 31.81
N LEU A 311 -0.30 -48.43 32.81
CA LEU A 311 -0.40 -48.48 34.27
C LEU A 311 1.03 -48.22 34.81
N ALA A 312 1.13 -47.67 36.04
CA ALA A 312 2.11 -47.87 37.14
C ALA A 312 3.56 -48.34 36.81
N ALA A 313 4.65 -48.00 37.50
CA ALA A 313 5.00 -47.34 38.76
C ALA A 313 6.53 -47.07 38.68
N THR A 314 7.19 -46.19 39.44
CA THR A 314 7.73 -46.49 40.79
C THR A 314 8.57 -45.32 41.31
N ASP A 315 8.61 -45.24 42.64
CA ASP A 315 9.33 -44.33 43.52
C ASP A 315 10.86 -44.20 43.29
N ALA A 316 11.38 -43.00 43.59
CA ALA A 316 12.65 -42.83 44.29
C ALA A 316 12.70 -41.48 45.05
N ALA A 317 12.60 -41.59 46.37
CA ALA A 317 13.09 -40.67 47.40
C ALA A 317 14.59 -40.28 47.19
N ALA A 318 15.19 -39.20 47.69
CA ALA A 318 14.83 -38.03 48.49
C ALA A 318 16.04 -37.03 48.42
N PRO A 319 16.44 -36.26 49.46
CA PRO A 319 16.18 -34.83 49.61
C PRO A 319 17.45 -33.97 49.66
N ARG A 320 17.32 -32.62 49.64
CA ARG A 320 18.06 -31.73 50.56
C ARG A 320 17.66 -30.25 50.48
N SER A 321 17.52 -29.72 51.68
CA SER A 321 17.30 -28.37 52.18
C SER A 321 18.31 -27.29 51.76
N SER A 322 17.82 -26.05 51.60
CA SER A 322 18.41 -24.80 52.13
C SER A 322 17.48 -23.64 51.73
N SER A 323 16.63 -23.09 52.60
CA SER A 323 16.94 -22.17 53.71
C SER A 323 17.91 -21.05 53.32
N MET A 324 17.36 -19.90 52.90
CA MET A 324 17.70 -18.58 53.47
C MET A 324 16.86 -17.48 52.80
N SER A 325 15.94 -16.91 53.57
CA SER A 325 15.54 -15.49 53.44
C SER A 325 16.54 -14.67 54.27
N PRO A 326 16.77 -13.38 53.95
CA PRO A 326 15.94 -12.39 54.63
C PRO A 326 15.59 -11.12 53.82
N CYS A 327 14.47 -10.53 54.25
CA CYS A 327 14.18 -9.10 54.38
C CYS A 327 15.08 -8.09 53.65
N ILE A 328 14.51 -7.38 52.66
CA ILE A 328 14.77 -5.95 52.46
C ILE A 328 13.44 -5.23 52.19
N GLN A 329 12.99 -4.59 53.27
CA GLN A 329 12.40 -3.26 53.39
C GLN A 329 11.70 -2.61 52.19
N SER A 330 10.40 -2.45 52.42
CA SER A 330 9.49 -1.42 51.93
C SER A 330 10.11 -0.02 51.97
N ALA A 331 10.08 0.66 50.83
CA ALA A 331 10.13 2.11 50.73
C ALA A 331 9.03 2.53 49.74
N ALA A 332 7.91 3.00 50.28
CA ALA A 332 6.90 3.74 49.56
C ALA A 332 7.43 5.17 49.32
N PRO A 333 7.37 5.70 48.10
CA PRO A 333 7.36 7.14 47.90
C PRO A 333 5.92 7.63 47.73
N ASP A 334 5.68 8.75 48.41
CA ASP A 334 4.44 9.51 48.48
C ASP A 334 3.82 9.78 47.10
N LEU A 335 2.57 9.34 46.98
CA LEU A 335 1.63 9.74 45.95
C LEU A 335 0.85 10.93 46.51
N ASP A 336 1.28 12.15 46.18
CA ASP A 336 0.41 13.31 46.26
C ASP A 336 0.79 14.38 45.22
N SER A 337 -0.25 14.88 44.54
CA SER A 337 -0.29 16.17 43.85
C SER A 337 0.36 16.31 42.46
N GLN A 338 -0.19 15.60 41.46
CA GLN A 338 -0.32 16.18 40.11
C GLN A 338 -1.72 15.90 39.55
N LEU A 339 -2.65 16.83 39.82
CA LEU A 339 -3.91 16.99 39.10
C LEU A 339 -3.59 17.43 37.66
N SER A 340 -3.20 16.47 36.84
CA SER A 340 -3.11 16.63 35.40
C SER A 340 -4.52 16.75 34.83
N SER A 341 -4.73 17.83 34.10
CA SER A 341 -5.93 18.22 33.36
C SER A 341 -6.69 17.03 32.74
N PRO A 342 -8.03 17.10 32.64
CA PRO A 342 -8.82 16.04 32.03
C PRO A 342 -8.27 15.75 30.64
N SER A 343 -7.72 14.54 30.48
CA SER A 343 -7.21 14.00 29.23
C SER A 343 -8.29 14.22 28.17
N GLU A 344 -8.05 15.18 27.27
CA GLU A 344 -8.85 15.37 26.07
C GLU A 344 -8.89 14.01 25.38
N LEU A 345 -10.05 13.36 25.43
CA LEU A 345 -10.29 12.13 24.70
C LEU A 345 -9.87 12.39 23.25
N PRO A 346 -8.95 11.59 22.68
CA PRO A 346 -8.50 11.79 21.31
C PRO A 346 -9.75 11.88 20.44
N PRO A 347 -9.84 12.89 19.55
CA PRO A 347 -11.03 13.10 18.73
C PRO A 347 -11.40 11.78 18.06
N PRO A 348 -12.70 11.40 18.03
CA PRO A 348 -13.10 10.14 17.44
C PRO A 348 -12.49 10.06 16.04
N PRO A 349 -11.79 8.95 15.71
CA PRO A 349 -11.06 8.85 14.46
C PRO A 349 -12.02 9.21 13.34
N SER A 350 -11.68 10.26 12.59
CA SER A 350 -12.47 10.77 11.46
C SER A 350 -12.97 9.57 10.66
N ALA A 351 -14.29 9.36 10.62
CA ALA A 351 -14.89 8.13 10.11
C ALA A 351 -14.34 7.86 8.71
N ALA A 352 -13.41 6.91 8.61
CA ALA A 352 -12.76 6.58 7.36
C ALA A 352 -13.83 6.01 6.42
N THR A 353 -14.26 6.81 5.45
CA THR A 353 -15.29 6.41 4.51
C THR A 353 -14.70 5.44 3.50
N LEU A 354 -15.26 4.24 3.47
CA LEU A 354 -14.85 3.19 2.56
C LEU A 354 -15.29 3.58 1.14
N THR A 355 -14.36 3.65 0.19
CA THR A 355 -14.69 4.03 -1.21
C THR A 355 -15.37 2.88 -1.96
N THR A 356 -16.14 3.19 -3.00
CA THR A 356 -16.72 2.21 -3.94
C THR A 356 -15.71 1.20 -4.46
N SER A 357 -14.51 1.68 -4.80
CA SER A 357 -13.43 0.87 -5.34
C SER A 357 -12.81 -0.06 -4.28
N GLU A 358 -12.68 0.40 -3.03
CA GLU A 358 -12.20 -0.41 -1.91
C GLU A 358 -13.23 -1.49 -1.56
N LEU A 359 -14.52 -1.17 -1.52
CA LEU A 359 -15.57 -2.16 -1.25
C LEU A 359 -15.59 -3.26 -2.29
N SER A 360 -15.51 -2.89 -3.57
CA SER A 360 -15.50 -3.85 -4.66
C SER A 360 -14.28 -4.78 -4.60
N ARG A 361 -13.10 -4.25 -4.27
CA ARG A 361 -11.88 -5.07 -4.10
C ARG A 361 -12.00 -5.99 -2.89
N LEU A 362 -12.44 -5.46 -1.76
CA LEU A 362 -12.63 -6.21 -0.53
C LEU A 362 -13.60 -7.38 -0.70
N LEU A 363 -14.76 -7.17 -1.32
CA LEU A 363 -15.72 -8.24 -1.60
C LEU A 363 -15.12 -9.32 -2.50
N ARG A 364 -14.35 -8.92 -3.51
CA ARG A 364 -13.65 -9.87 -4.39
C ARG A 364 -12.63 -10.69 -3.61
N ASP A 365 -11.85 -10.07 -2.75
CA ASP A 365 -10.80 -10.73 -1.98
C ASP A 365 -11.40 -11.67 -0.92
N LEU A 366 -12.45 -11.24 -0.23
CA LEU A 366 -13.21 -12.10 0.69
C LEU A 366 -13.83 -13.31 -0.01
N ARG A 367 -14.29 -13.16 -1.26
CA ARG A 367 -14.80 -14.29 -2.05
C ARG A 367 -13.70 -15.28 -2.41
N VAL A 368 -12.49 -14.82 -2.71
CA VAL A 368 -11.33 -15.69 -2.97
C VAL A 368 -10.93 -16.46 -1.71
N LEU A 369 -11.10 -15.85 -0.54
CA LEU A 369 -10.86 -16.47 0.76
C LEU A 369 -12.01 -17.36 1.24
N GLU A 370 -13.07 -17.52 0.43
CA GLU A 370 -14.27 -18.29 0.80
C GLU A 370 -14.89 -17.85 2.13
N ALA A 371 -14.75 -16.56 2.48
CA ALA A 371 -15.25 -16.04 3.74
C ALA A 371 -16.79 -16.14 3.79
N PRO A 372 -17.38 -16.59 4.92
CA PRO A 372 -18.82 -16.59 5.09
C PRO A 372 -19.32 -15.15 5.19
N LEU A 373 -19.97 -14.66 4.13
CA LEU A 373 -20.51 -13.31 4.08
C LEU A 373 -21.93 -13.29 4.67
N PRO A 374 -22.24 -12.37 5.59
CA PRO A 374 -23.59 -12.22 6.13
C PRO A 374 -24.60 -11.89 5.02
N PRO A 375 -25.80 -12.51 5.01
CA PRO A 375 -26.80 -12.24 3.96
C PRO A 375 -27.30 -10.79 3.99
N GLU A 376 -27.33 -10.16 5.17
CA GLU A 376 -27.67 -8.74 5.35
C GLU A 376 -26.74 -7.76 4.62
N TRP A 377 -25.52 -8.19 4.24
CA TRP A 377 -24.61 -7.36 3.44
C TRP A 377 -25.18 -7.04 2.06
N GLY A 378 -26.11 -7.86 1.54
CA GLY A 378 -26.84 -7.52 0.32
C GLY A 378 -27.62 -6.21 0.46
N VAL A 379 -28.26 -5.99 1.61
CA VAL A 379 -29.00 -4.75 1.89
C VAL A 379 -28.05 -3.57 2.05
N LEU A 380 -26.98 -3.73 2.84
CA LEU A 380 -25.97 -2.67 3.06
C LEU A 380 -25.25 -2.27 1.77
N CYS A 381 -24.81 -3.25 0.97
CA CYS A 381 -24.21 -2.99 -0.34
C CYS A 381 -25.19 -2.29 -1.28
N GLY A 382 -26.48 -2.65 -1.20
CA GLY A 382 -27.53 -1.99 -1.94
C GLY A 382 -27.67 -0.51 -1.58
N GLN A 383 -27.75 -0.19 -0.28
CA GLN A 383 -27.82 1.19 0.21
C GLN A 383 -26.56 1.99 -0.18
N PHE A 384 -25.37 1.38 -0.04
CA PHE A 384 -24.11 1.97 -0.46
C PHE A 384 -24.07 2.25 -1.98
N LEU A 385 -24.59 1.34 -2.81
CA LEU A 385 -24.70 1.53 -4.27
C LEU A 385 -25.61 2.72 -4.61
N VAL A 386 -26.73 2.89 -3.90
CA VAL A 386 -27.63 4.04 -4.07
C VAL A 386 -26.85 5.33 -3.75
N LEU A 387 -26.18 5.41 -2.60
CA LEU A 387 -25.36 6.57 -2.25
C LEU A 387 -24.25 6.86 -3.27
N ALA A 388 -23.55 5.82 -3.74
CA ALA A 388 -22.50 5.94 -4.75
C ALA A 388 -23.04 6.52 -6.08
N THR A 389 -24.24 6.11 -6.49
CA THR A 389 -24.89 6.67 -7.69
C THR A 389 -25.30 8.13 -7.53
N ASP A 390 -25.57 8.61 -6.32
CA ASP A 390 -25.86 10.04 -6.06
C ASP A 390 -24.60 10.91 -6.22
N SER A 391 -23.45 10.40 -5.80
CA SER A 391 -22.17 11.11 -5.91
C SER A 391 -21.55 11.13 -7.31
N ILE A 392 -22.09 10.35 -8.27
CA ILE A 392 -21.60 10.16 -9.65
C ILE A 392 -20.05 10.13 -9.72
N THR A 393 -19.38 9.34 -8.86
CA THR A 393 -17.92 9.24 -8.90
C THR A 393 -17.47 8.57 -10.20
N SER A 394 -18.11 7.46 -10.59
CA SER A 394 -17.86 6.75 -11.86
C SER A 394 -18.87 5.63 -12.12
N VAL A 395 -19.49 5.60 -13.32
CA VAL A 395 -20.34 4.47 -13.78
C VAL A 395 -19.58 3.14 -13.74
N MET A 396 -18.27 3.16 -13.99
CA MET A 396 -17.44 1.95 -13.96
C MET A 396 -17.34 1.37 -12.56
N GLU A 397 -17.18 2.20 -11.53
CA GLU A 397 -17.07 1.76 -10.14
C GLU A 397 -18.35 1.07 -9.67
N VAL A 398 -19.52 1.67 -9.98
CA VAL A 398 -20.83 1.09 -9.67
C VAL A 398 -21.00 -0.26 -10.37
N SER A 399 -20.60 -0.36 -11.65
CA SER A 399 -20.64 -1.62 -12.39
C SER A 399 -19.72 -2.69 -11.79
N TYR A 400 -18.50 -2.32 -11.36
CA TYR A 400 -17.57 -3.24 -10.70
C TYR A 400 -18.11 -3.71 -9.35
N LEU A 401 -18.72 -2.82 -8.56
CA LEU A 401 -19.33 -3.17 -7.29
C LEU A 401 -20.51 -4.12 -7.49
N LEU A 402 -21.44 -3.83 -8.41
CA LEU A 402 -22.55 -4.74 -8.76
C LEU A 402 -22.08 -6.14 -9.15
N ARG A 403 -21.04 -6.24 -9.99
CA ARG A 403 -20.44 -7.53 -10.36
C ARG A 403 -19.80 -8.24 -9.17
N SER A 404 -19.18 -7.50 -8.27
CA SER A 404 -18.52 -8.07 -7.08
C SER A 404 -19.55 -8.61 -6.10
N VAL A 405 -20.62 -7.86 -5.84
CA VAL A 405 -21.77 -8.28 -5.02
C VAL A 405 -22.42 -9.55 -5.60
N ALA A 406 -22.70 -9.57 -6.91
CA ALA A 406 -23.29 -10.74 -7.58
C ALA A 406 -22.37 -11.98 -7.49
N ARG A 407 -21.05 -11.82 -7.67
CA ARG A 407 -20.08 -12.93 -7.54
C ARG A 407 -19.94 -13.46 -6.11
N CYS A 408 -20.24 -12.62 -5.13
CA CYS A 408 -20.30 -12.99 -3.73
C CYS A 408 -21.61 -13.72 -3.38
N GLY A 409 -22.56 -13.83 -4.30
CA GLY A 409 -23.88 -14.42 -4.03
C GLY A 409 -24.75 -13.57 -3.12
N LEU A 410 -24.44 -12.28 -2.95
CA LEU A 410 -25.21 -11.37 -2.11
C LEU A 410 -26.47 -10.90 -2.87
N ALA A 411 -27.64 -11.20 -2.32
CA ALA A 411 -28.91 -10.79 -2.89
C ALA A 411 -29.15 -9.29 -2.68
N LEU A 412 -29.24 -8.53 -3.78
CA LEU A 412 -29.63 -7.12 -3.73
C LEU A 412 -31.16 -7.00 -3.69
N PRO A 413 -31.73 -6.11 -2.87
CA PRO A 413 -33.16 -5.83 -2.91
C PRO A 413 -33.59 -5.35 -4.31
N PRO A 414 -34.69 -5.86 -4.88
CA PRO A 414 -35.12 -5.51 -6.24
C PRO A 414 -35.40 -4.00 -6.40
N ALA A 415 -35.92 -3.36 -5.35
CA ALA A 415 -36.13 -1.92 -5.31
C ALA A 415 -34.81 -1.15 -5.49
N THR A 416 -33.75 -1.57 -4.80
CA THR A 416 -32.41 -0.97 -4.93
C THR A 416 -31.87 -1.14 -6.34
N VAL A 417 -32.01 -2.33 -6.93
CA VAL A 417 -31.58 -2.59 -8.31
C VAL A 417 -32.30 -1.67 -9.29
N GLY A 418 -33.60 -1.46 -9.11
CA GLY A 418 -34.39 -0.52 -9.91
C GLY A 418 -33.89 0.92 -9.81
N VAL A 419 -33.62 1.41 -8.59
CA VAL A 419 -33.09 2.77 -8.37
C VAL A 419 -31.71 2.94 -9.01
N VAL A 420 -30.80 1.98 -8.78
CA VAL A 420 -29.43 2.02 -9.34
C VAL A 420 -29.48 1.95 -10.86
N ALA A 421 -30.33 1.11 -11.45
CA ALA A 421 -30.51 1.00 -12.90
C ALA A 421 -31.01 2.31 -13.51
N ALA A 422 -32.06 2.91 -12.95
CA ALA A 422 -32.62 4.17 -13.42
C ALA A 422 -31.60 5.32 -13.35
N ARG A 423 -30.80 5.38 -12.29
CA ARG A 423 -29.74 6.40 -12.12
C ARG A 423 -28.58 6.19 -13.08
N LEU A 424 -28.13 4.95 -13.26
CA LEU A 424 -27.10 4.61 -14.24
C LEU A 424 -27.55 4.92 -15.66
N GLU A 425 -28.81 4.62 -16.01
CA GLU A 425 -29.38 4.98 -17.30
C GLU A 425 -29.37 6.50 -17.52
N THR A 426 -29.82 7.26 -16.53
CA THR A 426 -29.81 8.73 -16.57
C THR A 426 -28.38 9.28 -16.74
N SER A 427 -27.41 8.73 -16.01
CA SER A 427 -26.00 9.09 -16.12
C SER A 427 -25.40 8.75 -17.49
N LEU A 428 -25.74 7.59 -18.04
CA LEU A 428 -25.28 7.17 -19.38
C LEU A 428 -25.90 8.04 -20.47
N ARG A 429 -27.20 8.35 -20.41
CA ARG A 429 -27.86 9.26 -21.34
C ARG A 429 -27.20 10.63 -21.34
N THR A 430 -27.03 11.24 -20.17
CA THR A 430 -26.35 12.54 -20.04
C THR A 430 -24.91 12.52 -20.55
N ALA A 431 -24.14 11.46 -20.27
CA ALA A 431 -22.78 11.30 -20.79
C ALA A 431 -22.74 11.15 -22.32
N THR A 432 -23.69 10.42 -22.92
CA THR A 432 -23.80 10.28 -24.38
C THR A 432 -24.17 11.60 -25.06
N GLU A 433 -25.09 12.37 -24.47
CA GLU A 433 -25.46 13.70 -24.96
C GLU A 433 -24.28 14.68 -24.88
N GLN A 434 -23.53 14.68 -23.78
CA GLN A 434 -22.33 15.49 -23.64
C GLN A 434 -21.28 15.14 -24.69
N ARG A 435 -21.02 13.84 -24.94
CA ARG A 435 -20.11 13.38 -26.00
C ARG A 435 -20.60 13.82 -27.38
N HIS A 436 -21.90 13.74 -27.63
CA HIS A 436 -22.49 14.19 -28.89
C HIS A 436 -22.31 15.71 -29.09
N ARG A 437 -22.63 16.52 -28.07
CA ARG A 437 -22.40 17.98 -28.08
C ARG A 437 -20.93 18.33 -28.30
N TRP A 438 -20.01 17.60 -27.65
CA TRP A 438 -18.57 17.79 -27.83
C TRP A 438 -18.12 17.47 -29.26
N ARG A 439 -18.61 16.36 -29.85
CA ARG A 439 -18.33 16.01 -31.25
C ARG A 439 -18.85 17.09 -32.21
N GLN A 440 -20.07 17.59 -31.98
CA GLN A 440 -20.64 18.68 -32.78
C GLN A 440 -19.81 19.97 -32.67
N ARG A 441 -19.38 20.35 -31.46
CA ARG A 441 -18.48 21.51 -31.26
C ARG A 441 -17.16 21.33 -31.99
N ARG A 442 -16.55 20.14 -31.90
CA ARG A 442 -15.29 19.82 -32.60
C ARG A 442 -15.43 19.86 -34.12
N GLN A 443 -16.55 19.36 -34.66
CA GLN A 443 -16.85 19.47 -36.09
C GLN A 443 -17.02 20.92 -36.53
N ARG A 444 -17.79 21.73 -35.79
CA ARG A 444 -17.95 23.16 -36.07
C ARG A 444 -16.62 23.91 -36.02
N TRP A 445 -15.75 23.57 -35.07
CA TRP A 445 -14.42 24.16 -34.95
C TRP A 445 -13.54 23.80 -36.15
N ARG A 446 -13.49 22.53 -36.57
CA ARG A 446 -12.78 22.10 -37.80
C ARG A 446 -13.28 22.81 -39.06
N ILE A 447 -14.59 23.00 -39.20
CA ILE A 447 -15.17 23.73 -40.34
C ILE A 447 -14.70 25.19 -40.33
N ARG A 448 -14.61 25.83 -39.15
CA ARG A 448 -14.09 27.20 -39.02
C ARG A 448 -12.61 27.28 -39.38
N GLU A 449 -11.78 26.33 -38.92
CA GLU A 449 -10.37 26.26 -39.30
C GLU A 449 -10.18 26.14 -40.81
N ILE A 450 -10.91 25.22 -41.45
CA ILE A 450 -10.85 25.03 -42.91
C ILE A 450 -11.26 26.33 -43.64
N LYS A 451 -12.35 26.98 -43.20
CA LYS A 451 -12.79 28.26 -43.78
C LYS A 451 -11.75 29.36 -43.60
N GLN A 452 -11.10 29.45 -42.44
CA GLN A 452 -10.03 30.42 -42.20
C GLN A 452 -8.81 30.15 -43.07
N GLY A 453 -8.40 28.89 -43.21
CA GLY A 453 -7.31 28.49 -44.11
C GLY A 453 -7.59 28.85 -45.58
N LEU A 454 -8.82 28.59 -46.07
CA LEU A 454 -9.23 28.99 -47.42
C LEU A 454 -9.27 30.51 -47.61
N MET A 455 -9.72 31.26 -46.60
CA MET A 455 -9.71 32.72 -46.64
C MET A 455 -8.30 33.30 -46.62
N GLN A 456 -7.34 32.66 -45.93
CA GLN A 456 -5.93 33.03 -45.96
C GLN A 456 -5.29 32.73 -47.32
N GLN A 457 -5.56 31.56 -47.92
CA GLN A 457 -5.10 31.25 -49.28
C GLN A 457 -5.61 32.24 -50.33
N ARG A 458 -6.88 32.64 -50.24
CA ARG A 458 -7.44 33.68 -51.14
C ARG A 458 -6.83 35.07 -50.94
N ARG A 459 -6.28 35.35 -49.76
CA ARG A 459 -5.64 36.64 -49.43
C ARG A 459 -4.15 36.67 -49.77
N GLN A 460 -3.52 35.55 -50.10
CA GLN A 460 -2.17 35.58 -50.64
C GLN A 460 -2.26 36.13 -52.06
N PRO A 461 -1.77 37.37 -52.31
CA PRO A 461 -1.72 37.91 -53.66
C PRO A 461 -0.90 36.94 -54.51
N ALA A 462 -1.30 36.76 -55.77
CA ALA A 462 -0.56 35.97 -56.75
C ALA A 462 0.80 36.65 -57.02
N GLN A 463 1.75 36.53 -56.10
CA GLN A 463 3.13 36.97 -56.23
C GLN A 463 3.92 35.88 -56.96
N SER A 464 3.60 35.69 -58.23
CA SER A 464 4.43 34.99 -59.21
C SER A 464 3.81 35.21 -60.58
N GLY A 465 4.06 36.40 -61.11
CA GLY A 465 3.80 36.82 -62.48
C GLY A 465 4.79 37.91 -62.79
#